data_AF-A0A2V9FVU7-F1
#
_entry.id   AF-A0A2V9FVU7-F1
#
_cell.length_a   1.000
_cell.length_b   1.000
_cell.length_c   1.000
_cell.angle_alpha   90.00
_cell.angle_beta   90.00
_cell.angle_gamma   90.00
#
_symmetry.space_group_name_H-M   'P 1'
#
loop_
_entity.id
_entity.type
_entity.pdbx_description
1 polymer ?
#
loop_
_entity_poly.entity_id
_entity_poly.type
_entity_poly.pdbx_seq_one_letter_code
_entity_poly.pdbx_strand_id
1 'polypeptide(L)'
;MNTLSFDSKRCERIRQQLDSYLSNELLVETASEVVRHLESCEACSRDLESRTRVRDVLQRAVANRPMPESMRANILRTLRDSQRRSLTRVAVKRWALGFAAAAVVLFGVFAAEWLNLRHGEQLIASILKLGVSDHVICAIQGHNYPEVANPPDEIREKLGARYAPLLQVVQQRLPGFELLEGHICSIPGSDRKYVHFITRGHGTILSVILTERNGAALPRDKLLLSADSSGLGIYQDHLSGMEIAGFESGQYFAFV
;
A
#
# COMPACT_ATOMS: atom_id res chain seq x y z
N MET A 1 26.85 -73.58 -32.15
CA MET A 1 27.67 -73.69 -30.92
C MET A 1 28.28 -72.32 -30.61
N ASN A 2 27.87 -71.67 -29.51
CA ASN A 2 28.57 -70.52 -28.88
C ASN A 2 27.97 -70.12 -27.51
N THR A 3 27.44 -71.07 -26.74
CA THR A 3 26.77 -70.79 -25.44
C THR A 3 27.74 -70.56 -24.28
N LEU A 4 28.98 -71.06 -24.36
CA LEU A 4 29.95 -70.99 -23.26
C LEU A 4 30.54 -69.57 -23.03
N SER A 5 30.53 -68.70 -24.04
CA SER A 5 31.15 -67.36 -23.98
C SER A 5 30.23 -66.28 -23.36
N PHE A 6 28.91 -66.48 -23.44
CA PHE A 6 27.95 -65.55 -22.86
C PHE A 6 27.80 -65.74 -21.34
N ASP A 7 27.81 -66.99 -20.87
CA ASP A 7 27.72 -67.28 -19.44
C ASP A 7 28.97 -66.84 -18.69
N SER A 8 30.16 -66.96 -19.29
CA SER A 8 31.41 -66.49 -18.66
C SER A 8 31.44 -64.97 -18.45
N LYS A 9 31.06 -64.18 -19.46
CA LYS A 9 30.95 -62.71 -19.34
C LYS A 9 29.87 -62.27 -18.35
N ARG A 10 28.76 -63.02 -18.27
CA ARG A 10 27.70 -62.75 -17.30
C ARG A 10 28.17 -63.07 -15.88
N CYS A 11 28.89 -64.18 -15.67
CA CYS A 11 29.49 -64.52 -14.38
C CYS A 11 30.51 -63.47 -13.93
N GLU A 12 31.37 -63.00 -14.84
CA GLU A 12 32.36 -61.93 -14.58
C GLU A 12 31.68 -60.68 -14.00
N ARG A 13 30.63 -60.21 -14.68
CA ARG A 13 29.86 -59.03 -14.26
C ARG A 13 29.17 -59.23 -12.91
N ILE A 14 28.55 -60.40 -12.68
CA ILE A 14 27.89 -60.67 -11.40
C ILE A 14 28.91 -60.73 -10.26
N ARG A 15 30.07 -61.36 -10.47
CA ARG A 15 31.16 -61.40 -9.47
C ARG A 15 31.68 -60.03 -9.07
N GLN A 16 31.67 -59.05 -9.98
CA GLN A 16 32.02 -57.67 -9.66
C GLN A 16 30.95 -56.97 -8.79
N GLN A 17 29.70 -57.43 -8.84
CA GLN A 17 28.58 -56.83 -8.11
C GLN A 17 28.31 -57.48 -6.74
N LEU A 18 28.92 -58.62 -6.41
CA LEU A 18 28.61 -59.36 -5.18
C LEU A 18 28.93 -58.58 -3.90
N ASP A 19 30.00 -57.78 -3.86
CA ASP A 19 30.35 -57.02 -2.65
C ASP A 19 29.39 -55.85 -2.40
N SER A 20 28.99 -55.15 -3.46
CA SER A 20 27.95 -54.11 -3.41
C SER A 20 26.58 -54.71 -3.07
N TYR A 21 26.29 -55.92 -3.57
CA TYR A 21 25.09 -56.67 -3.19
C TYR A 21 25.09 -56.99 -1.68
N LEU A 22 26.21 -57.51 -1.14
CA LEU A 22 26.36 -57.80 0.29
C LEU A 22 26.29 -56.57 1.20
N SER A 23 26.59 -55.39 0.65
CA SER A 23 26.54 -54.10 1.35
C SER A 23 25.22 -53.35 1.13
N ASN A 24 24.29 -53.93 0.37
CA ASN A 24 23.00 -53.34 -0.01
C ASN A 24 23.13 -51.97 -0.72
N GLU A 25 24.15 -51.84 -1.57
CA GLU A 25 24.48 -50.61 -2.32
C GLU A 25 24.03 -50.66 -3.78
N LEU A 26 23.42 -51.77 -4.22
CA LEU A 26 22.88 -51.90 -5.57
C LEU A 26 21.47 -51.28 -5.68
N LEU A 27 21.17 -50.77 -6.86
CA LEU A 27 19.80 -50.44 -7.26
C LEU A 27 18.93 -51.71 -7.26
N VAL A 28 17.62 -51.56 -7.04
CA VAL A 28 16.67 -52.66 -6.89
C VAL A 28 16.67 -53.58 -8.12
N GLU A 29 16.79 -52.98 -9.30
CA GLU A 29 16.81 -53.68 -10.59
C GLU A 29 18.06 -54.55 -10.71
N THR A 30 19.23 -53.98 -10.38
CA THR A 30 20.52 -54.70 -10.42
C THR A 30 20.59 -55.80 -9.38
N ALA A 31 20.07 -55.57 -8.17
CA ALA A 31 19.99 -56.59 -7.13
C ALA A 31 19.13 -57.78 -7.57
N SER A 32 18.00 -57.52 -8.25
CA SER A 32 17.13 -58.55 -8.79
C SER A 32 17.81 -59.40 -9.89
N GLU A 33 18.65 -58.78 -10.72
CA GLU A 33 19.45 -59.49 -11.73
C GLU A 33 20.50 -60.42 -11.10
N VAL A 34 21.15 -59.97 -10.02
CA VAL A 34 22.10 -60.77 -9.24
C VAL A 34 21.41 -61.99 -8.65
N VAL A 35 20.28 -61.81 -7.95
CA VAL A 35 19.51 -62.92 -7.35
C VAL A 35 19.13 -63.97 -8.41
N ARG A 36 18.56 -63.54 -9.53
CA ARG A 36 18.16 -64.45 -10.63
C ARG A 36 19.34 -65.23 -11.20
N HIS A 37 20.54 -64.64 -11.24
CA HIS A 37 21.72 -65.36 -11.72
C HIS A 37 22.19 -66.41 -10.71
N LEU A 38 22.19 -66.09 -9.42
CA LEU A 38 22.61 -66.99 -8.34
C LEU A 38 21.71 -68.24 -8.24
N GLU A 39 20.42 -68.11 -8.51
CA GLU A 39 19.48 -69.24 -8.59
C GLU A 39 19.87 -70.28 -9.66
N SER A 40 20.55 -69.83 -10.72
CA SER A 40 20.87 -70.64 -11.90
C SER A 40 22.35 -71.01 -12.04
N CYS A 41 23.26 -70.38 -11.28
CA CYS A 41 24.70 -70.53 -11.42
C CYS A 41 25.37 -70.89 -10.10
N GLU A 42 25.69 -72.18 -9.93
CA GLU A 42 26.32 -72.70 -8.72
C GLU A 42 27.70 -72.08 -8.44
N ALA A 43 28.48 -71.77 -9.48
CA ALA A 43 29.81 -71.19 -9.33
C ALA A 43 29.78 -69.78 -8.72
N CYS A 44 28.80 -68.96 -9.09
CA CYS A 44 28.62 -67.61 -8.52
C CYS A 44 28.01 -67.67 -7.11
N SER A 45 27.14 -68.64 -6.84
CA SER A 45 26.58 -68.87 -5.50
C SER A 45 27.64 -69.28 -4.49
N ARG A 46 28.59 -70.15 -4.88
CA ARG A 46 29.75 -70.51 -4.03
C ARG A 46 30.67 -69.30 -3.77
N ASP A 47 30.87 -68.42 -4.76
CA ASP A 47 31.68 -67.20 -4.57
C ASP A 47 31.01 -66.23 -3.57
N LEU A 48 29.69 -66.05 -3.68
CA LEU A 48 28.93 -65.26 -2.71
C LEU A 48 29.00 -65.84 -1.29
N GLU A 49 28.89 -67.16 -1.15
CA GLU A 49 29.01 -67.83 0.16
C GLU A 49 30.39 -67.61 0.79
N SER A 50 31.45 -67.73 -0.01
CA SER A 50 32.84 -67.47 0.42
C SER A 50 32.99 -66.04 0.95
N ARG A 51 32.52 -65.04 0.19
CA ARG A 51 32.58 -63.61 0.59
C ARG A 51 31.74 -63.33 1.83
N THR A 52 30.56 -63.94 1.92
CA THR A 52 29.68 -63.83 3.10
C THR A 52 30.40 -64.35 4.34
N ARG A 53 31.08 -65.50 4.25
CA ARG A 53 31.85 -66.08 5.36
C ARG A 53 32.97 -65.14 5.83
N VAL A 54 33.71 -64.52 4.90
CA VAL A 54 34.74 -63.53 5.23
C VAL A 54 34.13 -62.32 5.94
N ARG A 55 33.04 -61.76 5.39
CA ARG A 55 32.31 -60.63 5.99
C ARG A 55 31.88 -60.94 7.42
N ASP A 56 31.32 -62.12 7.65
CA ASP A 56 30.79 -62.51 8.96
C ASP A 56 31.91 -62.74 9.99
N VAL A 57 33.10 -63.20 9.57
CA VAL A 57 34.28 -63.27 10.43
C VAL A 57 34.75 -61.87 10.83
N LEU A 58 34.84 -60.95 9.86
CA LEU A 58 35.25 -59.57 10.10
C LEU A 58 34.24 -58.82 11.00
N GLN A 59 32.94 -58.98 10.74
CA GLN A 59 31.89 -58.38 11.57
C GLN A 59 31.98 -58.86 13.02
N ARG A 60 32.19 -60.16 13.26
CA ARG A 60 32.39 -60.69 14.62
C ARG A 60 33.66 -60.14 15.28
N ALA A 61 34.74 -60.00 14.53
CA ALA A 61 35.98 -59.43 15.05
C ALA A 61 35.82 -57.95 15.47
N VAL A 62 34.99 -57.19 14.75
CA VAL A 62 34.73 -55.77 15.04
C VAL A 62 33.65 -55.59 16.12
N ALA A 63 32.61 -56.42 16.14
CA ALA A 63 31.50 -56.33 17.11
C ALA A 63 31.95 -56.49 18.57
N ASN A 64 33.05 -57.20 18.81
CA ASN A 64 33.62 -57.39 20.14
C ASN A 64 34.43 -56.17 20.65
N ARG A 65 34.51 -55.07 19.89
CA ARG A 65 35.15 -53.83 20.31
C ARG A 65 34.12 -52.92 21.01
N PRO A 66 34.37 -52.45 22.24
CA PRO A 66 33.48 -51.50 22.89
C PRO A 66 33.45 -50.18 22.11
N MET A 67 32.25 -49.71 21.75
CA MET A 67 32.06 -48.41 21.11
C MET A 67 32.19 -47.29 22.16
N PRO A 68 32.98 -46.22 21.91
CA PRO A 68 33.09 -45.10 22.85
C PRO A 68 31.76 -44.40 23.08
N GLU A 69 31.40 -44.16 24.34
CA GLU A 69 30.15 -43.46 24.70
C GLU A 69 30.06 -42.04 24.11
N SER A 70 31.22 -41.39 23.93
CA SER A 70 31.34 -40.08 23.29
C SER A 70 30.83 -40.08 21.85
N MET A 71 30.99 -41.18 21.11
CA MET A 71 30.51 -41.31 19.74
C MET A 71 28.99 -41.41 19.70
N ARG A 72 28.39 -42.19 20.61
CA ARG A 72 26.93 -42.31 20.75
C ARG A 72 26.29 -40.95 21.07
N ALA A 73 26.87 -40.22 22.02
CA ALA A 73 26.39 -38.89 22.39
C ALA A 73 26.46 -37.90 21.22
N ASN A 74 27.54 -37.96 20.42
CA ASN A 74 27.69 -37.11 19.25
C ASN A 74 26.66 -37.42 18.15
N ILE A 75 26.39 -38.70 17.87
CA ILE A 75 25.36 -39.09 16.88
C ILE A 75 23.99 -38.59 17.31
N LEU A 76 23.60 -38.83 18.57
CA LEU A 76 22.32 -38.39 19.10
C LEU A 76 22.17 -36.86 19.08
N ARG A 77 23.26 -36.12 19.34
CA ARG A 77 23.28 -34.65 19.24
C ARG A 77 23.09 -34.19 17.81
N THR A 78 23.81 -34.76 16.85
CA THR A 78 23.70 -34.40 15.43
C THR A 78 22.31 -34.66 14.87
N LEU A 79 21.66 -35.77 15.27
CA LEU A 79 20.28 -36.08 14.88
C LEU A 79 19.26 -35.11 15.49
N ARG A 80 19.44 -34.70 16.75
CA ARG A 80 18.56 -33.69 17.37
C ARG A 80 18.70 -32.32 16.71
N ASP A 81 19.92 -31.90 16.39
CA ASP A 81 20.19 -30.59 15.80
C ASP A 81 19.67 -30.48 14.36
N SER A 82 19.73 -31.57 13.57
CA SER A 82 19.18 -31.59 12.21
C SER A 82 17.65 -31.44 12.21
N GLN A 83 16.97 -32.10 13.16
CA GLN A 83 15.51 -32.04 13.29
C GLN A 83 15.03 -30.64 13.73
N ARG A 84 15.76 -29.97 14.63
CA ARG A 84 15.38 -28.66 15.20
C ARG A 84 15.55 -27.49 14.23
N ARG A 85 16.56 -27.54 13.35
CA ARG A 85 16.84 -26.51 12.33
C ARG A 85 15.80 -26.47 11.20
N SER A 86 15.16 -27.59 10.89
CA SER A 86 14.12 -27.68 9.86
C SER A 86 12.84 -26.94 10.26
N LEU A 87 12.34 -27.19 11.47
CA LEU A 87 11.07 -26.65 11.96
C LEU A 87 11.13 -25.12 12.22
N THR A 88 12.25 -24.63 12.76
CA THR A 88 12.44 -23.22 13.09
C THR A 88 12.56 -22.33 11.84
N ARG A 89 13.21 -22.82 10.79
CA ARG A 89 13.42 -22.04 9.54
C ARG A 89 12.14 -21.85 8.73
N VAL A 90 11.20 -22.81 8.78
CA VAL A 90 9.91 -22.72 8.08
C VAL A 90 8.94 -21.78 8.80
N ALA A 91 8.90 -21.83 10.14
CA ALA A 91 8.05 -20.94 10.93
C ALA A 91 8.45 -19.46 10.72
N VAL A 92 9.73 -19.13 10.87
CA VAL A 92 10.21 -17.73 10.76
C VAL A 92 9.94 -17.12 9.38
N LYS A 93 10.08 -17.89 8.29
CA LYS A 93 9.77 -17.40 6.94
C LYS A 93 8.28 -17.13 6.72
N ARG A 94 7.38 -17.91 7.32
CA ARG A 94 5.93 -17.73 7.19
C ARG A 94 5.42 -16.50 7.94
N TRP A 95 5.97 -16.23 9.12
CA TRP A 95 5.61 -15.03 9.90
C TRP A 95 6.19 -13.75 9.27
N ALA A 96 7.43 -13.79 8.76
CA ALA A 96 8.03 -12.63 8.10
C ALA A 96 7.26 -12.16 6.85
N LEU A 97 6.72 -13.09 6.05
CA LEU A 97 5.91 -12.74 4.88
C LEU A 97 4.57 -12.08 5.26
N GLY A 98 3.95 -12.50 6.38
CA GLY A 98 2.69 -11.95 6.86
C GLY A 98 2.80 -10.51 7.35
N PHE A 99 3.85 -10.19 8.11
CA PHE A 99 4.08 -8.82 8.59
C PHE A 99 4.42 -7.84 7.47
N ALA A 100 5.17 -8.26 6.44
CA ALA A 100 5.49 -7.41 5.30
C ALA A 100 4.24 -7.01 4.49
N ALA A 101 3.31 -7.95 4.26
CA ALA A 101 2.07 -7.67 3.53
C ALA A 101 1.16 -6.70 4.31
N ALA A 102 1.01 -6.88 5.63
CA ALA A 102 0.22 -5.99 6.46
C ALA A 102 0.78 -4.56 6.52
N ALA A 103 2.12 -4.42 6.57
CA ALA A 103 2.78 -3.11 6.57
C ALA A 103 2.56 -2.35 5.26
N VAL A 104 2.59 -3.02 4.10
CA VAL A 104 2.33 -2.38 2.79
C VAL A 104 0.89 -1.88 2.69
N VAL A 105 -0.09 -2.66 3.17
CA VAL A 105 -1.50 -2.23 3.15
C VAL A 105 -1.71 -1.05 4.08
N LEU A 106 -1.21 -1.12 5.32
CA LEU A 106 -1.34 -0.02 6.27
C LEU A 106 -0.64 1.25 5.78
N PHE A 107 0.56 1.13 5.21
CA PHE A 107 1.28 2.26 4.64
C PHE A 107 0.59 2.82 3.39
N GLY A 108 0.00 1.96 2.55
CA GLY A 108 -0.78 2.39 1.39
C GLY A 108 -2.04 3.16 1.78
N VAL A 109 -2.80 2.66 2.76
CA VAL A 109 -3.98 3.35 3.31
C VAL A 109 -3.59 4.67 3.97
N PHE A 110 -2.54 4.66 4.79
CA PHE A 110 -2.04 5.87 5.44
C PHE A 110 -1.53 6.91 4.43
N ALA A 111 -0.79 6.49 3.41
CA ALA A 111 -0.31 7.37 2.35
C ALA A 111 -1.46 7.95 1.52
N ALA A 112 -2.47 7.14 1.18
CA ALA A 112 -3.65 7.61 0.46
C ALA A 112 -4.44 8.65 1.28
N GLU A 113 -4.64 8.40 2.57
CA GLU A 113 -5.32 9.33 3.47
C GLU A 113 -4.52 10.63 3.64
N TRP A 114 -3.20 10.52 3.84
CA TRP A 114 -2.29 11.66 3.95
C TRP A 114 -2.28 12.53 2.68
N LEU A 115 -2.29 11.89 1.51
CA LEU A 115 -2.37 12.59 0.22
C LEU A 115 -3.71 13.31 0.08
N ASN A 116 -4.84 12.68 0.40
CA ASN A 116 -6.16 13.31 0.31
C ASN A 116 -6.26 14.56 1.20
N LEU A 117 -5.78 14.50 2.44
CA LEU A 117 -5.78 15.65 3.35
C LEU A 117 -4.97 16.82 2.81
N ARG A 118 -3.77 16.57 2.28
CA ARG A 118 -2.91 17.63 1.70
C ARG A 118 -3.48 18.26 0.44
N HIS A 119 -4.13 17.48 -0.43
CA HIS A 119 -4.79 18.02 -1.63
C HIS A 119 -5.96 18.94 -1.24
N GLY A 120 -6.72 18.57 -0.21
CA GLY A 120 -7.78 19.42 0.36
C GLY A 120 -7.22 20.78 0.80
N GLU A 121 -6.25 20.78 1.72
CA GLU A 121 -5.67 22.02 2.25
C GLU A 121 -5.14 22.95 1.15
N GLN A 122 -4.44 22.42 0.14
CA GLN A 122 -3.90 23.21 -0.97
C GLN A 122 -5.00 23.84 -1.83
N LEU A 123 -6.09 23.12 -2.08
CA LEU A 123 -7.23 23.65 -2.84
C LEU A 123 -7.89 24.82 -2.10
N ILE A 124 -8.14 24.68 -0.79
CA ILE A 124 -8.75 25.73 0.03
C ILE A 124 -7.85 26.95 0.15
N ALA A 125 -6.55 26.75 0.40
CA ALA A 125 -5.58 27.85 0.44
C ALA A 125 -5.54 28.62 -0.90
N SER A 126 -5.66 27.91 -2.02
CA SER A 126 -5.70 28.53 -3.36
C SER A 126 -6.98 29.34 -3.58
N ILE A 127 -8.14 28.85 -3.12
CA ILE A 127 -9.42 29.56 -3.25
C ILE A 127 -9.49 30.77 -2.30
N LEU A 128 -8.96 30.66 -1.08
CA LEU A 128 -8.86 31.79 -0.15
C LEU A 128 -7.93 32.88 -0.67
N LYS A 129 -6.76 32.47 -1.17
CA LYS A 129 -5.80 33.40 -1.78
C LYS A 129 -6.40 34.12 -2.97
N LEU A 130 -7.21 33.44 -3.76
CA LEU A 130 -8.00 34.06 -4.82
C LEU A 130 -8.92 35.15 -4.25
N GLY A 131 -9.71 34.82 -3.22
CA GLY A 131 -10.64 35.78 -2.63
C GLY A 131 -9.97 37.08 -2.16
N VAL A 132 -8.81 36.94 -1.51
CA VAL A 132 -7.98 38.09 -1.07
C VAL A 132 -7.41 38.85 -2.25
N SER A 133 -6.83 38.15 -3.21
CA SER A 133 -6.22 38.76 -4.39
C SER A 133 -7.25 39.57 -5.18
N ASP A 134 -8.45 39.03 -5.35
CA ASP A 134 -9.51 39.68 -6.12
C ASP A 134 -10.13 40.84 -5.37
N HIS A 135 -10.29 40.74 -4.04
CA HIS A 135 -10.66 41.89 -3.23
C HIS A 135 -9.69 43.05 -3.43
N VAL A 136 -8.39 42.78 -3.32
CA VAL A 136 -7.34 43.80 -3.48
C VAL A 136 -7.35 44.37 -4.91
N ILE A 137 -7.41 43.52 -5.93
CA ILE A 137 -7.32 43.97 -7.33
C ILE A 137 -8.60 44.69 -7.76
N CYS A 138 -9.78 44.14 -7.49
CA CYS A 138 -11.04 44.67 -7.99
C CYS A 138 -11.62 45.78 -7.11
N ALA A 139 -11.65 45.60 -5.79
CA ALA A 139 -12.28 46.57 -4.90
C ALA A 139 -11.30 47.67 -4.46
N ILE A 140 -10.08 47.31 -4.07
CA ILE A 140 -9.15 48.30 -3.50
C ILE A 140 -8.35 49.03 -4.57
N GLN A 141 -7.71 48.32 -5.49
CA GLN A 141 -6.84 48.91 -6.52
C GLN A 141 -7.64 49.39 -7.74
N GLY A 142 -8.55 48.54 -8.22
CA GLY A 142 -9.33 48.80 -9.43
C GLY A 142 -10.52 49.73 -9.20
N HIS A 143 -10.98 49.87 -7.95
CA HIS A 143 -12.21 50.61 -7.62
C HIS A 143 -13.37 50.26 -8.57
N ASN A 144 -13.55 48.96 -8.87
CA ASN A 144 -14.58 48.45 -9.78
C ASN A 144 -15.96 48.42 -9.12
N TYR A 145 -16.35 49.53 -8.51
CA TYR A 145 -17.67 49.78 -7.98
C TYR A 145 -17.99 51.27 -8.10
N PRO A 146 -19.26 51.62 -8.31
CA PRO A 146 -19.68 53.02 -8.34
C PRO A 146 -19.67 53.65 -6.94
N GLU A 147 -19.60 54.97 -6.87
CA GLU A 147 -19.78 55.70 -5.60
C GLU A 147 -21.19 55.47 -5.03
N VAL A 148 -22.19 55.40 -5.91
CA VAL A 148 -23.60 55.13 -5.60
C VAL A 148 -23.95 53.73 -6.08
N ALA A 149 -24.60 52.93 -5.24
CA ALA A 149 -24.95 51.55 -5.57
C ALA A 149 -25.74 51.41 -6.87
N ASN A 150 -25.38 50.40 -7.67
CA ASN A 150 -26.14 50.08 -8.87
C ASN A 150 -27.54 49.53 -8.51
N PRO A 151 -28.55 49.77 -9.36
CA PRO A 151 -29.87 49.17 -9.17
C PRO A 151 -29.79 47.64 -9.11
N PRO A 152 -30.54 46.97 -8.23
CA PRO A 152 -30.50 45.51 -8.11
C PRO A 152 -30.80 44.76 -9.43
N ASP A 153 -31.64 45.35 -10.29
CA ASP A 153 -31.99 44.76 -11.59
C ASP A 153 -30.79 44.75 -12.55
N GLU A 154 -29.99 45.82 -12.57
CA GLU A 154 -28.76 45.90 -13.38
C GLU A 154 -27.73 44.86 -12.92
N ILE A 155 -27.57 44.71 -11.61
CA ILE A 155 -26.66 43.70 -11.05
C ILE A 155 -27.14 42.30 -11.40
N ARG A 156 -28.45 42.02 -11.32
CA ARG A 156 -29.02 40.72 -11.75
C ARG A 156 -28.79 40.45 -13.23
N GLU A 157 -28.88 41.46 -14.08
CA GLU A 157 -28.58 41.33 -15.50
C GLU A 157 -27.11 40.97 -15.73
N LYS A 158 -26.16 41.67 -15.07
CA LYS A 158 -24.72 41.37 -15.13
C LYS A 158 -24.38 39.95 -14.66
N LEU A 159 -25.08 39.46 -13.63
CA LEU A 159 -24.89 38.13 -13.07
C LEU A 159 -25.53 37.01 -13.91
N GLY A 160 -26.46 37.36 -14.79
CA GLY A 160 -27.23 36.42 -15.59
C GLY A 160 -28.12 35.48 -14.76
N ALA A 161 -28.91 34.66 -15.46
CA ALA A 161 -29.94 33.82 -14.84
C ALA A 161 -29.40 32.84 -13.79
N ARG A 162 -28.16 32.37 -13.94
CA ARG A 162 -27.55 31.39 -13.02
C ARG A 162 -27.24 31.98 -11.64
N TYR A 163 -26.73 33.21 -11.60
CA TYR A 163 -26.24 33.82 -10.36
C TYR A 163 -27.11 34.96 -9.83
N ALA A 164 -28.07 35.46 -10.62
CA ALA A 164 -29.03 36.47 -10.19
C ALA A 164 -29.73 36.16 -8.85
N PRO A 165 -30.11 34.90 -8.52
CA PRO A 165 -30.70 34.59 -7.21
C PRO A 165 -29.77 34.85 -6.02
N LEU A 166 -28.45 34.80 -6.22
CA LEU A 166 -27.48 35.02 -5.14
C LEU A 166 -27.50 36.46 -4.64
N LEU A 167 -27.87 37.43 -5.48
CA LEU A 167 -27.97 38.84 -5.09
C LEU A 167 -28.91 39.01 -3.88
N GLN A 168 -30.10 38.40 -3.95
CA GLN A 168 -31.09 38.49 -2.88
C GLN A 168 -30.57 37.87 -1.57
N VAL A 169 -29.86 36.75 -1.68
CA VAL A 169 -29.27 36.07 -0.51
C VAL A 169 -28.25 36.96 0.18
N VAL A 170 -27.34 37.57 -0.59
CA VAL A 170 -26.30 38.46 -0.02
C VAL A 170 -26.93 39.70 0.63
N GLN A 171 -27.90 40.34 -0.03
CA GLN A 171 -28.60 41.51 0.52
C GLN A 171 -29.34 41.20 1.82
N GLN A 172 -30.00 40.04 1.92
CA GLN A 172 -30.72 39.64 3.14
C GLN A 172 -29.79 39.25 4.30
N ARG A 173 -28.57 38.79 3.98
CA ARG A 173 -27.63 38.25 4.98
C ARG A 173 -26.58 39.24 5.44
N LEU A 174 -26.51 40.42 4.84
CA LEU A 174 -25.61 41.50 5.24
C LEU A 174 -26.38 42.77 5.66
N PRO A 175 -27.12 42.74 6.79
CA PRO A 175 -27.77 43.94 7.30
C PRO A 175 -26.70 45.00 7.64
N GLY A 176 -26.95 46.26 7.23
CA GLY A 176 -26.01 47.37 7.46
C GLY A 176 -24.94 47.54 6.38
N PHE A 177 -24.90 46.67 5.36
CA PHE A 177 -24.06 46.82 4.19
C PHE A 177 -24.90 47.07 2.94
N GLU A 178 -24.61 48.17 2.24
CA GLU A 178 -25.15 48.48 0.93
C GLU A 178 -24.36 47.73 -0.14
N LEU A 179 -25.04 46.99 -1.00
CA LEU A 179 -24.41 46.26 -2.10
C LEU A 179 -24.20 47.18 -3.30
N LEU A 180 -22.95 47.44 -3.65
CA LEU A 180 -22.57 48.42 -4.65
C LEU A 180 -22.52 47.84 -6.07
N GLU A 181 -21.92 46.65 -6.20
CA GLU A 181 -21.67 46.00 -7.48
C GLU A 181 -21.56 44.47 -7.31
N GLY A 182 -21.84 43.74 -8.39
CA GLY A 182 -21.61 42.29 -8.47
C GLY A 182 -21.13 41.88 -9.85
N HIS A 183 -20.09 41.04 -9.92
CA HIS A 183 -19.54 40.58 -11.19
C HIS A 183 -19.12 39.11 -11.17
N ILE A 184 -19.07 38.51 -12.35
CA ILE A 184 -18.61 37.13 -12.56
C ILE A 184 -17.16 37.17 -13.00
N CYS A 185 -16.30 36.48 -12.27
CA CYS A 185 -14.88 36.37 -12.58
C CYS A 185 -14.45 34.91 -12.74
N SER A 186 -13.21 34.72 -13.19
CA SER A 186 -12.63 33.41 -13.45
C SER A 186 -11.31 33.28 -12.71
N ILE A 187 -11.04 32.10 -12.17
CA ILE A 187 -9.77 31.84 -11.49
C ILE A 187 -8.67 31.74 -12.56
N PRO A 188 -7.56 32.50 -12.46
CA PRO A 188 -6.45 32.37 -13.40
C PRO A 188 -5.95 30.91 -13.47
N GLY A 189 -5.95 30.34 -14.67
CA GLY A 189 -5.53 28.94 -14.89
C GLY A 189 -6.59 27.88 -14.56
N SER A 190 -7.86 28.26 -14.38
CA SER A 190 -8.97 27.32 -14.20
C SER A 190 -10.26 27.81 -14.88
N ASP A 191 -11.07 26.89 -15.39
CA ASP A 191 -12.38 27.20 -15.97
C ASP A 191 -13.45 27.56 -14.90
N ARG A 192 -13.07 27.48 -13.62
CA ARG A 192 -13.97 27.77 -12.51
C ARG A 192 -14.32 29.25 -12.47
N LYS A 193 -15.62 29.50 -12.40
CA LYS A 193 -16.18 30.84 -12.21
C LYS A 193 -16.50 31.08 -10.74
N TYR A 194 -16.49 32.35 -10.36
CA TYR A 194 -16.97 32.81 -9.08
C TYR A 194 -17.68 34.15 -9.25
N VAL A 195 -18.54 34.46 -8.30
CA VAL A 195 -19.24 35.74 -8.21
C VAL A 195 -18.60 36.53 -7.09
N HIS A 196 -18.25 37.79 -7.35
CA HIS A 196 -17.72 38.72 -6.38
C HIS A 196 -18.71 39.87 -6.22
N PHE A 197 -19.24 40.01 -5.01
CA PHE A 197 -20.07 41.12 -4.58
C PHE A 197 -19.24 42.10 -3.76
N ILE A 198 -19.38 43.38 -4.05
CA ILE A 198 -18.71 44.45 -3.33
C ILE A 198 -19.79 45.22 -2.57
N THR A 199 -19.63 45.29 -1.26
CA THR A 199 -20.58 45.95 -0.37
C THR A 199 -19.86 46.98 0.51
N ARG A 200 -20.58 48.00 0.94
CA ARG A 200 -20.07 49.07 1.80
C ARG A 200 -20.99 49.24 3.00
N GLY A 201 -20.40 49.21 4.19
CA GLY A 201 -21.14 49.34 5.44
C GLY A 201 -20.16 49.60 6.58
N HIS A 202 -20.62 50.27 7.64
CA HIS A 202 -19.81 50.48 8.85
C HIS A 202 -18.42 51.11 8.60
N GLY A 203 -18.27 51.92 7.55
CA GLY A 203 -16.99 52.55 7.19
C GLY A 203 -15.97 51.61 6.55
N THR A 204 -16.36 50.41 6.15
CA THR A 204 -15.50 49.42 5.48
C THR A 204 -16.10 48.91 4.17
N ILE A 205 -15.24 48.34 3.32
CA ILE A 205 -15.64 47.58 2.12
C ILE A 205 -15.58 46.11 2.47
N LEU A 206 -16.70 45.42 2.33
CA LEU A 206 -16.82 43.99 2.54
C LEU A 206 -17.04 43.31 1.20
N SER A 207 -16.23 42.30 0.90
CA SER A 207 -16.33 41.55 -0.34
C SER A 207 -16.84 40.15 -0.10
N VAL A 208 -17.94 39.79 -0.76
CA VAL A 208 -18.48 38.43 -0.69
C VAL A 208 -18.18 37.69 -1.98
N ILE A 209 -17.46 36.58 -1.87
CA ILE A 209 -17.04 35.77 -3.00
C ILE A 209 -17.68 34.40 -2.91
N LEU A 210 -18.41 34.01 -3.96
CA LEU A 210 -19.18 32.78 -4.04
C LEU A 210 -18.72 31.94 -5.22
N THR A 211 -18.40 30.67 -4.98
CA THR A 211 -18.00 29.73 -6.04
C THR A 211 -18.53 28.33 -5.77
N GLU A 212 -18.86 27.57 -6.81
CA GLU A 212 -19.37 26.21 -6.67
C GLU A 212 -18.32 25.27 -6.08
N ARG A 213 -18.73 24.36 -5.20
CA ARG A 213 -17.84 23.41 -4.50
C ARG A 213 -17.26 22.34 -5.41
N ASN A 214 -17.99 21.92 -6.44
CA ASN A 214 -17.61 20.82 -7.33
C ASN A 214 -17.15 19.55 -6.57
N GLY A 215 -17.83 19.22 -5.46
CA GLY A 215 -17.50 18.06 -4.62
C GLY A 215 -16.37 18.27 -3.60
N ALA A 216 -15.74 19.44 -3.57
CA ALA A 216 -14.75 19.77 -2.54
C ALA A 216 -15.42 20.14 -1.20
N ALA A 217 -14.69 19.95 -0.10
CA ALA A 217 -15.08 20.35 1.25
C ALA A 217 -13.95 21.12 1.94
N LEU A 218 -14.30 22.05 2.83
CA LEU A 218 -13.40 22.76 3.73
C LEU A 218 -12.77 21.77 4.73
N PRO A 219 -11.50 21.98 5.14
CA PRO A 219 -10.84 21.12 6.11
C PRO A 219 -11.56 21.22 7.45
N ARG A 220 -11.94 20.08 8.03
CA ARG A 220 -12.69 20.05 9.30
C ARG A 220 -11.83 20.36 10.53
N ASP A 221 -10.51 20.29 10.39
CA ASP A 221 -9.52 20.45 11.45
C ASP A 221 -9.22 21.92 11.80
N LYS A 222 -9.43 22.85 10.87
CA LYS A 222 -9.31 24.31 11.07
C LYS A 222 -10.65 25.03 11.15
N LEU A 223 -11.73 24.26 11.24
CA LEU A 223 -13.08 24.76 11.32
C LEU A 223 -13.34 25.23 12.75
N LEU A 224 -13.39 26.55 12.97
CA LEU A 224 -13.88 27.07 14.24
C LEU A 224 -15.40 26.93 14.24
N LEU A 225 -15.91 26.06 15.12
CA LEU A 225 -17.33 26.06 15.48
C LEU A 225 -17.59 27.36 16.24
N SER A 226 -17.97 28.42 15.51
CA SER A 226 -18.40 29.66 16.16
C SER A 226 -19.71 29.41 16.87
N ALA A 227 -19.75 29.68 18.18
CA ALA A 227 -20.89 29.42 19.06
C ALA A 227 -22.18 30.14 18.63
N ASP A 228 -22.06 31.21 17.83
CA ASP A 228 -23.19 32.00 17.28
C ASP A 228 -23.61 31.60 15.86
N SER A 229 -22.91 30.67 15.23
CA SER A 229 -23.24 30.19 13.89
C SER A 229 -24.00 28.87 13.99
N SER A 230 -25.09 28.74 13.24
CA SER A 230 -26.05 27.63 13.26
C SER A 230 -25.47 26.27 12.82
N GLY A 231 -24.43 25.78 13.51
CA GLY A 231 -23.69 24.57 13.14
C GLY A 231 -22.88 24.68 11.85
N LEU A 232 -22.65 25.89 11.34
CA LEU A 232 -21.86 26.12 10.14
C LEU A 232 -20.38 26.18 10.50
N GLY A 233 -19.58 25.41 9.78
CA GLY A 233 -18.14 25.47 9.89
C GLY A 233 -17.56 26.74 9.31
N ILE A 234 -16.98 27.60 10.14
CA ILE A 234 -16.31 28.82 9.69
C ILE A 234 -14.80 28.58 9.73
N TYR A 235 -14.15 28.74 8.58
CA TYR A 235 -12.70 28.83 8.46
C TYR A 235 -12.30 30.30 8.52
N GLN A 236 -11.37 30.67 9.40
CA GLN A 236 -10.85 32.05 9.48
C GLN A 236 -9.35 32.06 9.22
N ASP A 237 -8.89 33.09 8.52
CA ASP A 237 -7.46 33.32 8.26
C ASP A 237 -7.17 34.81 8.13
N HIS A 238 -5.91 35.18 8.32
CA HIS A 238 -5.43 36.54 8.16
C HIS A 238 -4.38 36.58 7.04
N LEU A 239 -4.77 37.08 5.88
CA LEU A 239 -3.93 37.13 4.68
C LEU A 239 -3.77 38.57 4.23
N SER A 240 -2.51 39.00 4.08
CA SER A 240 -2.15 40.33 3.58
C SER A 240 -2.78 41.49 4.36
N GLY A 241 -2.99 41.34 5.68
CA GLY A 241 -3.57 42.38 6.52
C GLY A 241 -5.11 42.42 6.54
N MET A 242 -5.78 41.46 5.87
CA MET A 242 -7.24 41.35 5.83
C MET A 242 -7.72 40.13 6.62
N GLU A 243 -8.87 40.28 7.27
CA GLU A 243 -9.60 39.17 7.87
C GLU A 243 -10.46 38.52 6.80
N ILE A 244 -10.36 37.19 6.65
CA ILE A 244 -11.21 36.42 5.74
C ILE A 244 -11.90 35.31 6.53
N ALA A 245 -13.21 35.17 6.30
CA ALA A 245 -14.01 34.06 6.78
C ALA A 245 -14.57 33.27 5.60
N GLY A 246 -14.26 31.97 5.53
CA GLY A 246 -14.80 31.03 4.56
C GLY A 246 -15.78 30.05 5.19
N PHE A 247 -16.90 29.77 4.53
CA PHE A 247 -17.86 28.75 4.98
C PHE A 247 -18.51 28.02 3.80
N GLU A 248 -19.06 26.84 4.10
CA GLU A 248 -19.81 26.05 3.13
C GLU A 248 -21.31 26.37 3.22
N SER A 249 -21.95 26.54 2.06
CA SER A 249 -23.41 26.69 1.98
C SER A 249 -23.95 25.92 0.78
N GLY A 250 -24.58 24.77 1.05
CA GLY A 250 -25.08 23.87 0.01
C GLY A 250 -23.98 23.46 -0.97
N GLN A 251 -24.15 23.83 -2.25
CA GLN A 251 -23.21 23.55 -3.34
C GLN A 251 -22.14 24.65 -3.54
N TYR A 252 -22.06 25.64 -2.65
CA TYR A 252 -21.15 26.78 -2.78
C TYR A 252 -20.18 26.88 -1.61
N PHE A 253 -18.98 27.40 -1.89
CA PHE A 253 -18.14 28.04 -0.90
C PHE A 253 -18.42 29.54 -0.93
N ALA A 254 -18.54 30.13 0.24
CA ALA A 254 -18.66 31.56 0.44
C ALA A 254 -17.45 32.06 1.22
N PHE A 255 -16.88 33.18 0.79
CA PHE A 255 -15.79 33.88 1.46
C PHE A 255 -16.19 35.33 1.67
N VAL A 256 -15.87 35.87 2.84
CA VAL A 256 -16.22 37.22 3.28
C VAL A 256 -15.00 37.88 3.91
#